data_AF-M0EYP7-F1
#
_entry.id   AF-M0EYP7-F1
#
_cell.length_a   1.000
_cell.length_b   1.000
_cell.length_c   1.000
_cell.angle_alpha   90.00
_cell.angle_beta   90.00
_cell.angle_gamma   90.00
#
_symmetry.space_group_name_H-M   'P 1'
#
loop_
_entity.id
_entity.type
_entity.pdbx_description
1 polymer ?
#
loop_
_entity_poly.entity_id
_entity_poly.type
_entity_poly.pdbx_seq_one_letter_code
_entity_poly.pdbx_strand_id
1 'polypeptide(L)'
;MSRGAAVVAVSLAVLCVLSALGAAMPAMAAGVPAQVEGGSGEFDAPGPFEISELRTGGNQPAAAPPSVRYVGDGSQPGGAIALRHVPAGPLENQPIFLERGKTLNTDEVELYSTVFGGSATGEYEAVIVYWSAESRTVNGTTVEYAADQEVQRATVDVEPGYASAPIALNSHYNESVQATMWLERDGQVVDGARWRFTHASAPASQQVQIETQADAWWYVFRTAILPGVASIVVGLSAARATLKRAGRGPGYSLGTYGFLTGVGVLLAIAGLYYELAVVVQHVDILFGLSLLPIAYGGGLRIRDPTENIAFERKELTEALNLRRGQTHKEADPDAVPDGGAESSASTSDRISLDEDGYYDELFEDLSLLKTIRAPDGNGRLVPRKGFRPFFARLFSSAARLDLTDLRTRVSVNGSASQKVYVDPESDHAVDLKPAHLRRRMPVWHRLPEPADGESLSPVTRGLYGLLTVGALALPLIGWQAGAAVANTPVVGAAVGVVLLAVESYEAVDGSIDFDPAPRHDVTADASLTVMQSEHSDAKTLEEYEEIVWQERTSTALEAREVDSRRDASMIRRLLEDEVNMDLGATGVDENAGSELEDRPVDESDRRAGRRDTEEDDV
;
A
#
# COMPACT_ATOMS: atom_id res chain seq x y z
N MET A 1 -37.70 -2.05 13.62
CA MET A 1 -36.88 -0.98 14.26
C MET A 1 -35.61 -0.84 13.45
N SER A 2 -35.45 0.25 12.71
CA SER A 2 -34.36 0.44 11.76
C SER A 2 -33.03 0.67 12.48
N ARG A 3 -31.95 0.08 11.96
CA ARG A 3 -30.58 0.19 12.49
C ARG A 3 -30.10 1.64 12.67
N GLY A 4 -30.74 2.62 12.01
CA GLY A 4 -30.48 4.05 12.19
C GLY A 4 -30.96 4.63 13.53
N ALA A 5 -32.03 4.10 14.13
CA ALA A 5 -32.55 4.62 15.40
C ALA A 5 -31.63 4.29 16.60
N ALA A 6 -30.93 3.15 16.55
CA ALA A 6 -29.97 2.75 17.58
C ALA A 6 -28.71 3.62 17.53
N VAL A 7 -28.23 3.98 16.34
CA VAL A 7 -27.02 4.83 16.21
C VAL A 7 -27.34 6.27 16.60
N VAL A 8 -28.51 6.80 16.25
CA VAL A 8 -28.93 8.16 16.70
C VAL A 8 -29.14 8.19 18.22
N ALA A 9 -29.71 7.15 18.83
CA ALA A 9 -29.84 7.08 20.28
C ALA A 9 -28.48 6.98 20.98
N VAL A 10 -27.51 6.26 20.40
CA VAL A 10 -26.13 6.19 20.92
C VAL A 10 -25.39 7.50 20.71
N SER A 11 -25.55 8.18 19.57
CA SER A 11 -24.96 9.51 19.33
C SER A 11 -25.56 10.58 20.23
N LEU A 12 -26.88 10.54 20.50
CA LEU A 12 -27.55 11.45 21.42
C LEU A 12 -27.17 11.13 22.87
N ALA A 13 -27.02 9.86 23.25
CA ALA A 13 -26.53 9.46 24.56
C ALA A 13 -25.08 9.87 24.79
N VAL A 14 -24.21 9.75 23.78
CA VAL A 14 -22.82 10.24 23.84
C VAL A 14 -22.78 11.77 23.92
N LEU A 15 -23.66 12.49 23.20
CA LEU A 15 -23.77 13.95 23.30
C LEU A 15 -24.29 14.40 24.68
N CYS A 16 -25.26 13.68 25.26
CA CYS A 16 -25.80 13.96 26.58
C CYS A 16 -24.81 13.63 27.71
N VAL A 17 -24.04 12.55 27.58
CA VAL A 17 -22.98 12.19 28.54
C VAL A 17 -21.80 13.18 28.45
N LEU A 18 -21.46 13.68 27.25
CA LEU A 18 -20.45 14.73 27.08
C LEU A 18 -20.91 16.11 27.58
N SER A 19 -22.20 16.44 27.48
CA SER A 19 -22.75 17.66 28.08
C SER A 19 -22.81 17.60 29.62
N ALA A 20 -22.89 16.40 30.21
CA ALA A 20 -22.89 16.22 31.66
C ALA A 20 -21.49 16.23 32.29
N LEU A 21 -20.44 15.90 31.52
CA LEU A 21 -19.03 16.05 31.95
C LEU A 21 -18.44 17.45 31.68
N GLY A 22 -19.18 18.36 31.04
CA GLY A 22 -18.75 19.73 30.75
C GLY A 22 -18.87 20.73 31.91
N ALA A 23 -19.32 20.31 33.09
CA ALA A 23 -19.55 21.19 34.24
C ALA A 23 -18.53 20.96 35.37
N ALA A 24 -17.24 21.00 35.06
CA ALA A 24 -16.17 21.26 36.03
C ALA A 24 -14.86 21.58 35.28
N MET A 25 -14.78 22.74 34.63
CA MET A 25 -13.48 23.35 34.36
C MET A 25 -13.22 24.43 35.40
N PRO A 26 -12.07 24.43 36.12
CA PRO A 26 -11.57 25.66 36.68
C PRO A 26 -11.12 26.55 35.52
N ALA A 27 -11.68 27.76 35.45
CA ALA A 27 -11.24 28.77 34.52
C ALA A 27 -9.78 29.13 34.82
N MET A 28 -8.86 28.75 33.93
CA MET A 28 -7.48 29.26 33.91
C MET A 28 -7.56 30.74 33.54
N ALA A 29 -7.59 31.60 34.56
CA ALA A 29 -7.46 33.03 34.40
C ALA A 29 -6.03 33.36 33.97
N ALA A 30 -5.91 33.99 32.80
CA ALA A 30 -4.67 34.61 32.34
C ALA A 30 -4.17 35.60 33.41
N GLY A 31 -2.91 35.42 33.82
CA GLY A 31 -2.25 36.24 34.83
C GLY A 31 -2.21 37.72 34.44
N VAL A 32 -2.90 38.54 35.23
CA VAL A 32 -2.61 39.96 35.37
C VAL A 32 -1.47 40.07 36.38
N PRO A 33 -0.43 40.90 36.15
CA PRO A 33 0.61 41.09 37.15
C PRO A 33 0.00 41.76 38.38
N ALA A 34 -0.04 41.05 39.50
CA ALA A 34 -0.49 41.59 40.76
C ALA A 34 0.51 42.65 41.25
N GLN A 35 0.01 43.88 41.39
CA GLN A 35 0.69 44.96 42.09
C GLN A 35 1.02 44.53 43.52
N VAL A 36 2.26 44.79 43.91
CA VAL A 36 2.80 44.54 45.25
C VAL A 36 2.07 45.41 46.27
N GLU A 37 1.34 44.77 47.19
CA GLU A 37 0.89 45.38 48.43
C GLU A 37 1.83 44.91 49.55
N GLY A 38 2.56 45.85 50.13
CA GLY A 38 3.59 45.59 51.12
C GLY A 38 3.02 45.02 52.41
N GLY A 39 3.19 43.71 52.60
CA GLY A 39 3.05 43.02 53.88
C GLY A 39 4.35 42.31 54.20
N SER A 40 4.91 42.58 55.37
CA SER A 40 6.09 41.90 55.94
C SER A 40 5.76 40.47 56.36
N GLY A 41 5.37 39.63 55.40
CA GLY A 41 5.10 38.20 55.58
C GLY A 41 6.36 37.38 55.33
N GLU A 42 6.71 36.55 56.31
CA GLU A 42 7.70 35.47 56.18
C GLU A 42 7.23 34.52 55.06
N PHE A 43 8.14 34.18 54.13
CA PHE A 43 7.80 33.30 53.01
C PHE A 43 7.75 31.85 53.51
N ASP A 44 6.55 31.27 53.50
CA ASP A 44 6.34 29.86 53.80
C ASP A 44 6.49 29.04 52.50
N ALA A 45 7.45 28.11 52.47
CA ALA A 45 7.74 27.32 51.28
C ALA A 45 6.66 26.24 51.06
N PRO A 46 6.20 26.00 49.83
CA PRO A 46 5.24 24.95 49.56
C PRO A 46 5.87 23.56 49.73
N GLY A 47 5.34 22.76 50.66
CA GLY A 47 5.69 21.35 50.84
C GLY A 47 6.03 20.97 52.29
N PRO A 48 6.11 19.66 52.60
CA PRO A 48 6.38 19.18 53.96
C PRO A 48 7.85 19.31 54.39
N PHE A 49 8.80 19.46 53.45
CA PHE A 49 10.24 19.50 53.75
C PHE A 49 10.90 20.78 53.23
N GLU A 50 11.92 21.27 53.95
CA GLU A 50 12.73 22.39 53.48
C GLU A 50 13.80 21.94 52.48
N ILE A 51 14.21 22.84 51.56
CA ILE A 51 15.28 22.55 50.60
C ILE A 51 16.63 22.26 51.28
N SER A 52 16.86 22.83 52.46
CA SER A 52 18.04 22.62 53.31
C SER A 52 18.12 21.15 53.77
N GLU A 53 17.00 20.60 54.23
CA GLU A 53 16.85 19.21 54.67
C GLU A 53 17.06 18.25 53.50
N LEU A 54 16.43 18.53 52.36
CA LEU A 54 16.53 17.70 51.15
C LEU A 54 17.93 17.71 50.51
N ARG A 55 18.74 18.75 50.77
CA ARG A 55 20.13 18.84 50.29
C ARG A 55 21.14 18.16 51.22
N THR A 56 20.74 17.77 52.43
CA THR A 56 21.62 17.14 53.40
C THR A 56 22.01 15.74 52.92
N GLY A 57 23.30 15.45 52.83
CA GLY A 57 23.82 14.12 52.45
C GLY A 57 24.01 13.20 53.65
N GLY A 58 24.06 11.89 53.42
CA GLY A 58 24.42 10.90 54.44
C GLY A 58 25.94 10.74 54.65
N ASN A 59 26.30 9.89 55.60
CA ASN A 59 27.69 9.62 56.00
C ASN A 59 28.34 8.59 55.07
N GLN A 60 29.11 9.07 54.10
CA GLN A 60 29.85 8.23 53.16
C GLN A 60 31.22 7.81 53.72
N PRO A 61 31.59 6.52 53.68
CA PRO A 61 32.96 6.08 53.97
C PRO A 61 33.97 6.62 52.93
N ALA A 62 35.13 7.11 53.39
CA ALA A 62 36.12 7.78 52.53
C ALA A 62 36.70 6.90 51.40
N ALA A 63 36.69 5.56 51.56
CA ALA A 63 37.24 4.60 50.59
C ALA A 63 36.16 3.72 49.92
N ALA A 64 34.87 4.03 50.08
CA ALA A 64 33.78 3.24 49.51
C ALA A 64 33.12 3.96 48.31
N PRO A 65 32.43 3.22 47.42
CA PRO A 65 31.66 3.81 46.33
C PRO A 65 30.72 4.93 46.79
N PRO A 66 30.38 5.92 45.92
CA PRO A 66 29.63 7.12 46.31
C PRO A 66 28.25 6.87 46.91
N SER A 67 27.64 5.72 46.63
CA SER A 67 26.35 5.31 47.18
C SER A 67 26.44 4.57 48.50
N VAL A 68 27.61 4.24 49.04
CA VAL A 68 27.72 3.52 50.31
C VAL A 68 27.53 4.48 51.48
N ARG A 69 26.69 4.10 52.45
CA ARG A 69 26.43 4.82 53.70
C ARG A 69 26.62 3.91 54.89
N TYR A 70 27.24 4.42 55.96
CA TYR A 70 27.29 3.70 57.22
C TYR A 70 25.91 3.69 57.88
N VAL A 71 25.58 2.57 58.52
CA VAL A 71 24.35 2.38 59.29
C VAL A 71 24.69 1.79 60.65
N GLY A 72 24.04 2.27 61.70
CA GLY A 72 24.26 1.85 63.08
C GLY A 72 24.15 3.01 64.06
N ASP A 73 24.25 2.70 65.36
CA ASP A 73 24.28 3.71 66.41
C ASP A 73 25.65 4.41 66.37
N GLY A 74 25.68 5.75 66.34
CA GLY A 74 26.80 6.59 65.88
C GLY A 74 28.16 6.42 66.58
N SER A 75 28.28 5.50 67.54
CA SER A 75 29.53 5.09 68.19
C SER A 75 30.19 3.84 67.59
N GLN A 76 29.43 2.96 66.91
CA GLN A 76 29.95 1.77 66.19
C GLN A 76 29.08 1.48 64.95
N PRO A 77 29.62 1.61 63.73
CA PRO A 77 28.86 1.26 62.52
C PRO A 77 28.55 -0.24 62.52
N GLY A 78 27.26 -0.59 62.54
CA GLY A 78 26.75 -1.97 62.45
C GLY A 78 26.81 -2.55 61.03
N GLY A 79 27.19 -1.73 60.06
CA GLY A 79 27.48 -2.14 58.69
C GLY A 79 27.37 -0.97 57.72
N ALA A 80 27.20 -1.30 56.45
CA ALA A 80 26.99 -0.33 55.39
C ALA A 80 25.84 -0.74 54.48
N ILE A 81 25.14 0.25 53.94
CA ILE A 81 24.08 0.08 52.95
C ILE A 81 24.43 0.93 51.73
N ALA A 82 24.20 0.40 50.54
CA ALA A 82 24.51 1.05 49.28
C ALA A 82 23.28 1.04 48.36
N LEU A 83 23.13 2.12 47.60
CA LEU A 83 22.22 2.10 46.45
C LEU A 83 22.94 1.57 45.22
N ARG A 84 22.36 0.55 44.61
CA ARG A 84 22.71 0.02 43.29
C ARG A 84 21.53 0.20 42.36
N HIS A 85 21.81 0.18 41.07
CA HIS A 85 20.78 0.14 40.05
C HIS A 85 21.33 -0.68 38.89
N VAL A 86 20.44 -1.29 38.12
CA VAL A 86 20.84 -1.88 36.86
C VAL A 86 20.67 -0.82 35.76
N PRO A 87 21.70 -0.58 34.93
CA PRO A 87 21.59 0.43 33.88
C PRO A 87 20.50 0.11 32.87
N ALA A 88 19.95 1.15 32.26
CA ALA A 88 19.00 1.06 31.15
C ALA A 88 19.71 0.57 29.87
N GLY A 89 19.94 -0.74 29.75
CA GLY A 89 20.58 -1.34 28.59
C GLY A 89 20.09 -2.77 28.35
N PRO A 90 19.84 -3.19 27.09
CA PRO A 90 19.27 -4.51 26.78
C PRO A 90 20.21 -5.69 27.06
N LEU A 91 21.48 -5.42 27.38
CA LEU A 91 22.52 -6.41 27.67
C LEU A 91 23.19 -6.17 29.03
N GLU A 92 22.78 -5.14 29.76
CA GLU A 92 23.36 -4.77 31.04
C GLU A 92 22.46 -5.31 32.16
N ASN A 93 22.80 -6.50 32.66
CA ASN A 93 22.03 -7.18 33.71
C ASN A 93 22.73 -7.17 35.07
N GLN A 94 23.86 -6.46 35.19
CA GLN A 94 24.63 -6.40 36.43
C GLN A 94 24.36 -5.11 37.19
N PRO A 95 23.98 -5.16 38.47
CA PRO A 95 23.73 -3.96 39.24
C PRO A 95 25.04 -3.23 39.54
N ILE A 96 25.08 -1.92 39.26
CA ILE A 96 26.22 -1.05 39.53
C ILE A 96 25.90 -0.07 40.66
N PHE A 97 26.91 0.36 41.40
CA PHE A 97 26.73 1.37 42.46
C PHE A 97 26.32 2.71 41.85
N LEU A 98 25.39 3.41 42.53
CA LEU A 98 24.95 4.73 42.11
C LEU A 98 26.10 5.76 42.27
N GLU A 99 26.44 6.44 41.18
CA GLU A 99 27.49 7.46 41.16
C GLU A 99 26.97 8.84 41.60
N ARG A 100 27.85 9.69 42.15
CA ARG A 100 27.48 11.04 42.56
C ARG A 100 27.18 11.90 41.34
N GLY A 101 25.99 12.51 41.30
CA GLY A 101 25.61 13.46 40.24
C GLY A 101 25.21 12.82 38.92
N LYS A 102 25.07 11.48 38.85
CA LYS A 102 24.44 10.84 37.71
C LYS A 102 22.92 10.89 37.81
N THR A 103 22.29 11.01 36.64
CA THR A 103 20.86 10.81 36.47
C THR A 103 20.56 9.32 36.42
N LEU A 104 19.66 8.89 37.30
CA LEU A 104 19.11 7.54 37.33
C LEU A 104 18.00 7.47 36.29
N ASN A 105 18.22 6.62 35.28
CA ASN A 105 17.30 6.44 34.15
C ASN A 105 16.46 5.17 34.27
N THR A 106 16.21 4.68 35.48
CA THR A 106 15.44 3.45 35.74
C THR A 106 14.51 3.65 36.93
N ASP A 107 13.36 2.99 36.87
CA ASP A 107 12.30 3.07 37.88
C ASP A 107 12.52 2.06 39.03
N GLU A 108 13.71 1.46 39.13
CA GLU A 108 14.04 0.50 40.18
C GLU A 108 15.47 0.71 40.67
N VAL A 109 15.62 0.79 42.00
CA VAL A 109 16.91 0.77 42.69
C VAL A 109 16.99 -0.40 43.64
N GLU A 110 18.17 -0.95 43.80
CA GLU A 110 18.45 -2.06 44.71
C GLU A 110 19.18 -1.50 45.94
N LEU A 111 18.61 -1.74 47.11
CA LEU A 111 19.25 -1.47 48.39
C LEU A 111 20.12 -2.67 48.75
N TYR A 112 21.43 -2.50 48.59
CA TYR A 112 22.43 -3.51 48.87
C TYR A 112 23.02 -3.31 50.26
N SER A 113 22.81 -4.25 51.17
CA SER A 113 23.29 -4.18 52.54
C SER A 113 24.48 -5.11 52.78
N THR A 114 25.41 -4.63 53.60
CA THR A 114 26.53 -5.38 54.18
C THR A 114 26.52 -5.14 55.68
N VAL A 115 25.48 -5.63 56.36
CA VAL A 115 25.22 -5.36 57.78
C VAL A 115 25.36 -6.63 58.61
N PHE A 116 25.93 -6.47 59.81
CA PHE A 116 26.15 -7.57 60.75
C PHE A 116 25.60 -7.19 62.13
N GLY A 117 24.72 -8.04 62.66
CA GLY A 117 24.15 -7.87 64.00
C GLY A 117 22.74 -7.25 64.03
N GLY A 118 21.98 -7.57 65.08
CA GLY A 118 20.54 -7.30 65.18
C GLY A 118 20.16 -5.81 65.21
N SER A 119 21.08 -4.91 65.54
CA SER A 119 20.82 -3.47 65.58
C SER A 119 20.75 -2.83 64.19
N ALA A 120 21.30 -3.47 63.15
CA ALA A 120 21.34 -2.96 61.78
C ALA A 120 20.52 -3.80 60.78
N THR A 121 19.89 -4.90 61.21
CA THR A 121 19.07 -5.80 60.40
C THR A 121 17.58 -5.70 60.76
N GLY A 122 16.68 -6.04 59.85
CA GLY A 122 15.22 -6.03 60.00
C GLY A 122 14.54 -5.01 59.10
N GLU A 123 13.27 -4.71 59.40
CA GLU A 123 12.45 -3.81 58.60
C GLU A 123 12.92 -2.35 58.70
N TYR A 124 12.96 -1.67 57.56
CA TYR A 124 13.18 -0.24 57.39
C TYR A 124 12.12 0.34 56.47
N GLU A 125 11.86 1.63 56.60
CA GLU A 125 11.04 2.38 55.67
C GLU A 125 11.94 3.32 54.86
N ALA A 126 12.04 3.09 53.55
CA ALA A 126 12.71 3.99 52.63
C ALA A 126 11.76 5.14 52.27
N VAL A 127 12.09 6.35 52.71
CA VAL A 127 11.37 7.58 52.36
C VAL A 127 12.12 8.27 51.24
N ILE A 128 11.45 8.43 50.11
CA ILE A 128 11.98 9.04 48.89
C ILE A 128 11.15 10.29 48.61
N VAL A 129 11.82 11.44 48.52
CA VAL A 129 11.17 12.71 48.17
C VAL A 129 11.70 13.17 46.83
N TYR A 130 10.81 13.29 45.85
CA TYR A 130 11.07 13.91 44.57
C TYR A 130 10.76 15.40 44.66
N TRP A 131 11.63 16.25 44.12
CA TRP A 131 11.50 17.70 44.22
C TRP A 131 12.26 18.42 43.11
N SER A 132 11.86 19.67 42.86
CA SER A 132 12.51 20.59 41.92
C SER A 132 13.00 21.85 42.65
N ALA A 133 14.22 22.30 42.36
CA ALA A 133 14.75 23.53 42.95
C ALA A 133 14.17 24.75 42.22
N GLU A 134 13.38 25.57 42.91
CA GLU A 134 12.83 26.81 42.37
C GLU A 134 13.27 27.99 43.23
N SER A 135 13.29 29.19 42.65
CA SER A 135 13.66 30.41 43.35
C SER A 135 12.57 31.46 43.20
N ARG A 136 12.22 32.12 44.30
CA ARG A 136 11.26 33.23 44.32
C ARG A 136 11.88 34.44 44.99
N THR A 137 11.69 35.60 44.39
CA THR A 137 12.09 36.87 45.01
C THR A 137 10.99 37.33 45.95
N VAL A 138 11.28 37.36 47.25
CA VAL A 138 10.38 37.89 48.28
C VAL A 138 11.11 39.03 48.99
N ASN A 139 10.49 40.21 49.04
CA ASN A 139 11.06 41.41 49.67
C ASN A 139 12.48 41.79 49.18
N GLY A 140 12.79 41.55 47.91
CA GLY A 140 14.09 41.87 47.31
C GLY A 140 15.20 40.84 47.57
N THR A 141 14.91 39.78 48.33
CA THR A 141 15.81 38.65 48.56
C THR A 141 15.33 37.44 47.76
N THR A 142 16.23 36.82 47.00
CA THR A 142 15.94 35.56 46.29
C THR A 142 16.03 34.41 47.28
N VAL A 143 14.91 33.74 47.55
CA VAL A 143 14.83 32.54 48.39
C VAL A 143 14.66 31.33 47.47
N GLU A 144 15.50 30.33 47.65
CA GLU A 144 15.40 29.05 46.96
C GLU A 144 14.58 28.07 47.81
N TYR A 145 13.66 27.33 47.19
CA TYR A 145 12.80 26.36 47.85
C TYR A 145 12.61 25.10 47.00
N ALA A 146 12.15 24.02 47.63
CA ALA A 146 11.84 22.78 46.96
C ALA A 146 10.37 22.79 46.51
N ALA A 147 10.14 22.95 45.22
CA ALA A 147 8.83 22.89 44.58
C ALA A 147 8.45 21.44 44.22
N ASP A 148 7.16 21.23 43.97
CA ASP A 148 6.58 19.97 43.45
C ASP A 148 7.03 18.72 44.23
N GLN A 149 6.93 18.79 45.55
CA GLN A 149 7.36 17.70 46.42
C GLN A 149 6.40 16.51 46.35
N GLU A 150 6.91 15.36 45.90
CA GLU A 150 6.21 14.08 45.93
C GLU A 150 6.93 13.12 46.89
N VAL A 151 6.19 12.55 47.84
CA VAL A 151 6.73 11.67 48.88
C VAL A 151 6.29 10.24 48.61
N GLN A 152 7.27 9.36 48.44
CA GLN A 152 7.09 7.92 48.33
C GLN A 152 7.67 7.23 49.56
N ARG A 153 6.94 6.25 50.09
CA ARG A 153 7.36 5.41 51.22
C ARG A 153 7.34 3.96 50.79
N ALA A 154 8.45 3.25 50.99
CA ALA A 154 8.59 1.84 50.64
C ALA A 154 9.17 1.06 51.81
N THR A 155 8.50 -0.02 52.22
CA THR A 155 9.01 -0.92 53.25
C THR A 155 10.06 -1.85 52.66
N VAL A 156 11.21 -1.95 53.33
CA VAL A 156 12.37 -2.72 52.87
C VAL A 156 12.88 -3.56 54.04
N ASP A 157 13.00 -4.87 53.85
CA ASP A 157 13.61 -5.75 54.85
C ASP A 157 15.10 -5.92 54.58
N VAL A 158 15.92 -5.70 55.60
CA VAL A 158 17.38 -5.79 55.51
C VAL A 158 17.85 -7.01 56.28
N GLU A 159 18.20 -8.06 55.54
CA GLU A 159 18.70 -9.31 56.09
C GLU A 159 20.17 -9.20 56.58
N PRO A 160 20.61 -10.05 57.53
CA PRO A 160 22.00 -10.13 57.95
C PRO A 160 22.93 -10.62 56.83
N GLY A 161 24.12 -10.03 56.74
CA GLY A 161 25.15 -10.40 55.77
C GLY A 161 25.07 -9.56 54.50
N TYR A 162 25.21 -10.22 53.35
CA TYR A 162 25.07 -9.59 52.03
C TYR A 162 23.66 -9.81 51.53
N ALA A 163 22.85 -8.75 51.52
CA ALA A 163 21.48 -8.82 51.07
C ALA A 163 21.16 -7.68 50.11
N SER A 164 20.11 -7.91 49.32
CA SER A 164 19.66 -7.01 48.27
C SER A 164 18.15 -6.93 48.35
N ALA A 165 17.61 -5.72 48.40
CA ALA A 165 16.18 -5.49 48.41
C ALA A 165 15.80 -4.46 47.33
N PRO A 166 14.94 -4.82 46.35
CA PRO A 166 14.51 -3.89 45.32
C PRO A 166 13.53 -2.86 45.87
N ILE A 167 13.63 -1.63 45.36
CA ILE A 167 12.75 -0.52 45.66
C ILE A 167 12.30 0.05 44.31
N ALA A 168 11.00 -0.08 44.02
CA ALA A 168 10.39 0.59 42.88
C ALA A 168 10.31 2.10 43.14
N LEU A 169 10.64 2.91 42.15
CA LEU A 169 10.57 4.36 42.17
C LEU A 169 9.34 4.85 41.38
N ASN A 170 8.77 5.99 41.76
CA ASN A 170 7.71 6.62 40.98
C ASN A 170 8.25 7.14 39.64
N SER A 171 7.52 6.88 38.55
CA SER A 171 7.96 7.19 37.20
C SER A 171 7.79 8.68 36.83
N HIS A 172 8.84 9.29 36.28
CA HIS A 172 8.90 10.67 35.80
C HIS A 172 9.38 10.69 34.34
N TYR A 173 8.48 10.43 33.37
CA TYR A 173 8.86 10.21 31.97
C TYR A 173 9.16 11.49 31.17
N ASN A 174 8.68 12.64 31.63
CA ASN A 174 8.71 13.90 30.87
C ASN A 174 9.64 14.96 31.47
N GLU A 175 10.20 14.69 32.66
CA GLU A 175 10.97 15.65 33.43
C GLU A 175 12.07 14.96 34.24
N SER A 176 13.14 15.70 34.56
CA SER A 176 14.17 15.23 35.49
C SER A 176 13.96 15.91 36.85
N VAL A 177 13.74 15.11 37.89
CA VAL A 177 13.54 15.59 39.25
C VAL A 177 14.74 15.25 40.13
N GLN A 178 14.96 16.03 41.19
CA GLN A 178 15.91 15.64 42.23
C GLN A 178 15.19 14.69 43.19
N ALA A 179 15.85 13.60 43.56
CA ALA A 179 15.35 12.63 44.51
C ALA A 179 16.29 12.58 45.73
N THR A 180 15.71 12.73 46.92
CA THR A 180 16.41 12.53 48.19
C THR A 180 15.77 11.37 48.92
N MET A 181 16.57 10.34 49.21
CA MET A 181 16.13 9.12 49.88
C MET A 181 16.80 8.97 51.24
N TRP A 182 16.07 8.56 52.27
CA TRP A 182 16.64 8.13 53.55
C TRP A 182 15.91 6.91 54.12
N LEU A 183 16.52 6.26 55.10
CA LEU A 183 15.88 5.17 55.84
C LEU A 183 15.32 5.69 57.16
N GLU A 184 14.12 5.21 57.49
CA GLU A 184 13.47 5.36 58.79
C GLU A 184 13.32 3.98 59.44
N ARG A 185 13.44 3.95 60.77
CA ARG A 185 13.15 2.78 61.61
C ARG A 185 12.33 3.25 62.80
N ASP A 186 11.19 2.62 63.04
CA ASP A 186 10.24 3.01 64.10
C ASP A 186 9.86 4.51 64.07
N GLY A 187 9.77 5.09 62.87
CA GLY A 187 9.47 6.51 62.65
C GLY A 187 10.61 7.48 62.96
N GLN A 188 11.84 6.99 63.19
CA GLN A 188 13.05 7.81 63.38
C GLN A 188 13.99 7.66 62.19
N VAL A 189 14.57 8.78 61.73
CA VAL A 189 15.56 8.77 60.64
C VAL A 189 16.83 8.06 61.10
N VAL A 190 17.29 7.09 60.31
CA VAL A 190 18.52 6.36 60.54
C VAL A 190 19.71 7.26 60.21
N ASP A 191 20.57 7.50 61.20
CA ASP A 191 21.71 8.41 61.03
C ASP A 191 22.66 7.91 59.93
N GLY A 192 23.15 8.83 59.11
CA GLY A 192 24.04 8.56 57.99
C GLY A 192 23.40 7.89 56.76
N ALA A 193 22.20 7.32 56.84
CA ALA A 193 21.54 6.58 55.75
C ALA A 193 20.73 7.49 54.82
N ARG A 194 21.39 8.47 54.17
CA ARG A 194 20.75 9.40 53.23
C ARG A 194 21.49 9.50 51.89
N TRP A 195 20.72 9.47 50.82
CA TRP A 195 21.18 9.53 49.43
C TRP A 195 20.48 10.66 48.68
N ARG A 196 21.19 11.20 47.68
CA ARG A 196 20.65 12.20 46.76
C ARG A 196 21.09 11.85 45.36
N PHE A 197 20.15 11.83 44.43
CA PHE A 197 20.38 11.54 43.03
C PHE A 197 19.37 12.28 42.17
N THR A 198 19.64 12.41 40.88
CA THR A 198 18.66 12.94 39.92
C THR A 198 17.93 11.75 39.31
N HIS A 199 16.61 11.83 39.16
CA HIS A 199 15.78 10.76 38.61
C HIS A 199 15.08 11.27 37.34
N ALA A 200 15.17 10.50 36.26
CA ALA A 200 14.46 10.76 35.01
C ALA A 200 14.10 9.42 34.37
N SER A 201 12.85 9.01 34.46
CA SER A 201 12.43 7.69 34.01
C SER A 201 12.56 7.55 32.51
N ALA A 202 13.26 6.52 32.05
CA ALA A 202 13.32 6.19 30.64
C ALA A 202 12.26 5.11 30.34
N PRO A 203 11.26 5.36 29.49
CA PRO A 203 10.29 4.34 29.08
C PRO A 203 10.94 3.08 28.49
N ALA A 204 12.12 3.26 27.89
CA ALA A 204 12.95 2.22 27.32
C ALA A 204 13.79 1.42 28.34
N SER A 205 13.86 1.85 29.61
CA SER A 205 14.67 1.20 30.64
C SER A 205 13.93 0.11 31.40
N GLN A 206 12.65 -0.15 31.08
CA GLN A 206 11.94 -1.26 31.70
C GLN A 206 12.71 -2.54 31.41
N GLN A 207 13.22 -3.14 32.48
CA GLN A 207 14.17 -4.23 32.36
C GLN A 207 13.43 -5.49 31.92
N VAL A 208 13.73 -5.96 30.72
CA VAL A 208 13.29 -7.29 30.30
C VAL A 208 14.23 -8.29 30.94
N GLN A 209 13.74 -9.05 31.92
CA GLN A 209 14.52 -10.08 32.59
C GLN A 209 14.85 -11.21 31.60
N ILE A 210 15.97 -11.06 30.91
CA ILE A 210 16.54 -12.06 29.98
C ILE A 210 17.77 -12.64 30.66
N GLU A 211 17.57 -13.75 31.37
CA GLU A 211 18.65 -14.43 32.11
C GLU A 211 19.38 -15.45 31.23
N THR A 212 18.71 -15.99 30.21
CA THR A 212 19.27 -17.01 29.30
C THR A 212 19.01 -16.71 27.82
N GLN A 213 19.77 -17.37 26.93
CA GLN A 213 19.52 -17.30 25.47
C GLN A 213 18.13 -17.86 25.11
N ALA A 214 17.62 -18.83 25.87
CA ALA A 214 16.27 -19.36 25.70
C ALA A 214 15.21 -18.32 26.07
N ASP A 215 15.42 -17.55 27.15
CA ASP A 215 14.52 -16.46 27.54
C ASP A 215 14.51 -15.34 26.51
N ALA A 216 15.67 -15.04 25.90
CA ALA A 216 15.75 -14.06 24.81
C ALA A 216 14.89 -14.48 23.61
N TRP A 217 15.02 -15.74 23.18
CA TRP A 217 14.20 -16.30 22.10
C TRP A 217 12.72 -16.36 22.46
N TRP A 218 12.40 -16.70 23.71
CA TRP A 218 11.02 -16.77 24.18
C TRP A 218 10.37 -15.39 24.27
N TYR A 219 11.11 -14.39 24.73
CA TYR A 219 10.69 -12.99 24.74
C TYR A 219 10.40 -12.51 23.31
N VAL A 220 11.36 -12.64 22.38
CA VAL A 220 11.18 -12.25 20.98
C VAL A 220 10.02 -13.01 20.33
N PHE A 221 9.88 -14.31 20.63
CA PHE A 221 8.77 -15.10 20.13
C PHE A 221 7.42 -14.54 20.61
N ARG A 222 7.30 -14.23 21.91
CA ARG A 222 6.06 -13.73 22.50
C ARG A 222 5.73 -12.31 22.07
N THR A 223 6.72 -11.42 21.96
CA THR A 223 6.46 -10.00 21.73
C THR A 223 6.46 -9.60 20.25
N ALA A 224 7.27 -10.25 19.41
CA ALA A 224 7.35 -9.92 17.98
C ALA A 224 6.74 -11.01 17.08
N ILE A 225 7.17 -12.27 17.23
CA ILE A 225 6.79 -13.33 16.27
C ILE A 225 5.31 -13.70 16.41
N LEU A 226 4.82 -13.93 17.62
CA LEU A 226 3.45 -14.36 17.86
C LEU A 226 2.42 -13.29 17.44
N PRO A 227 2.58 -12.00 17.79
CA PRO A 227 1.76 -10.93 17.23
C PRO A 227 1.90 -10.81 15.71
N GLY A 228 3.09 -11.05 15.15
CA GLY A 228 3.32 -11.10 13.71
C GLY A 228 2.54 -12.19 13.00
N VAL A 229 2.58 -13.42 13.52
CA VAL A 229 1.80 -14.56 12.99
C VAL A 229 0.30 -14.28 13.11
N ALA A 230 -0.16 -13.80 14.27
CA ALA A 230 -1.55 -13.42 14.46
C ALA A 230 -1.98 -12.33 13.46
N SER A 231 -1.14 -11.33 13.23
CA SER A 231 -1.34 -10.26 12.25
C SER A 231 -1.46 -10.78 10.82
N ILE A 232 -0.63 -11.76 10.44
CA ILE A 232 -0.72 -12.41 9.13
C ILE A 232 -2.05 -13.15 8.99
N VAL A 233 -2.44 -13.96 9.97
CA VAL A 233 -3.69 -14.74 9.95
C VAL A 233 -4.90 -13.81 9.88
N VAL A 234 -4.93 -12.76 10.71
CA VAL A 234 -6.00 -11.76 10.71
C VAL A 234 -6.03 -11.00 9.39
N GLY A 235 -4.87 -10.55 8.89
CA GLY A 235 -4.75 -9.83 7.62
C GLY A 235 -5.25 -10.66 6.43
N LEU A 236 -4.83 -11.92 6.31
CA LEU A 236 -5.28 -12.83 5.25
C LEU A 236 -6.77 -13.17 5.37
N SER A 237 -7.26 -13.41 6.59
CA SER A 237 -8.68 -13.69 6.84
C SER A 237 -9.56 -12.49 6.47
N ALA A 238 -9.16 -11.29 6.91
CA ALA A 238 -9.82 -10.05 6.55
C ALA A 238 -9.80 -9.83 5.04
N ALA A 239 -8.66 -10.03 4.38
CA ALA A 239 -8.56 -9.92 2.93
C ALA A 239 -9.50 -10.88 2.20
N ARG A 240 -9.60 -12.14 2.66
CA ARG A 240 -10.54 -13.13 2.12
C ARG A 240 -12.00 -12.70 2.31
N ALA A 241 -12.37 -12.21 3.49
CA ALA A 241 -13.70 -11.68 3.75
C ALA A 241 -14.01 -10.45 2.87
N THR A 242 -13.00 -9.61 2.63
CA THR A 242 -13.10 -8.43 1.78
C THR A 242 -13.29 -8.83 0.32
N LEU A 243 -12.52 -9.81 -0.18
CA LEU A 243 -12.64 -10.34 -1.54
C LEU A 243 -13.98 -11.01 -1.78
N LYS A 244 -14.54 -11.72 -0.79
CA LYS A 244 -15.90 -12.30 -0.90
C LYS A 244 -16.98 -11.25 -1.16
N ARG A 245 -16.78 -9.99 -0.73
CA ARG A 245 -17.72 -8.89 -0.98
C ARG A 245 -17.37 -8.10 -2.24
N ALA A 246 -16.10 -7.71 -2.38
CA ALA A 246 -15.65 -6.84 -3.46
C ALA A 246 -15.36 -7.59 -4.78
N GLY A 247 -15.26 -8.92 -4.75
CA GLY A 247 -14.88 -9.81 -5.85
C GLY A 247 -13.41 -9.75 -6.25
N ARG A 248 -12.81 -8.55 -6.26
CA ARG A 248 -11.40 -8.34 -6.64
C ARG A 248 -10.76 -7.22 -5.85
N GLY A 249 -9.52 -7.42 -5.42
CA GLY A 249 -8.69 -6.37 -4.83
C GLY A 249 -8.41 -5.20 -5.79
N PRO A 250 -7.82 -4.10 -5.27
CA PRO A 250 -7.60 -2.86 -6.03
C PRO A 250 -6.53 -2.98 -7.12
N GLY A 251 -5.74 -4.07 -7.14
CA GLY A 251 -4.86 -4.43 -8.26
C GLY A 251 -3.45 -3.82 -8.23
N TYR A 252 -3.01 -3.27 -7.09
CA TYR A 252 -1.68 -2.66 -6.93
C TYR A 252 -0.54 -3.67 -6.73
N SER A 253 0.71 -3.22 -6.87
CA SER A 253 1.92 -4.01 -6.65
C SER A 253 2.12 -4.34 -5.15
N LEU A 254 2.84 -5.43 -4.82
CA LEU A 254 3.23 -5.70 -3.42
C LEU A 254 4.06 -4.53 -2.88
N GLY A 255 4.93 -3.96 -3.72
CA GLY A 255 5.71 -2.77 -3.39
C GLY A 255 4.86 -1.55 -3.06
N THR A 256 3.66 -1.40 -3.66
CA THR A 256 2.74 -0.31 -3.28
C THR A 256 2.23 -0.48 -1.86
N TYR A 257 1.86 -1.71 -1.47
CA TYR A 257 1.42 -2.00 -0.10
C TYR A 257 2.58 -1.89 0.90
N GLY A 258 3.79 -2.34 0.51
CA GLY A 258 5.00 -2.14 1.30
C GLY A 258 5.31 -0.67 1.53
N PHE A 259 5.22 0.16 0.48
CA PHE A 259 5.38 1.60 0.58
C PHE A 259 4.31 2.26 1.46
N LEU A 260 3.02 1.93 1.26
CA LEU A 260 1.94 2.44 2.11
C LEU A 260 2.09 2.03 3.57
N THR A 261 2.56 0.81 3.81
CA THR A 261 2.88 0.34 5.17
C THR A 261 4.05 1.11 5.75
N GLY A 262 5.14 1.29 5.00
CA GLY A 262 6.31 2.05 5.44
C GLY A 262 5.97 3.52 5.75
N VAL A 263 5.23 4.19 4.87
CA VAL A 263 4.72 5.56 5.12
C VAL A 263 3.76 5.58 6.30
N GLY A 264 2.87 4.59 6.42
CA GLY A 264 1.94 4.47 7.54
C GLY A 264 2.65 4.30 8.89
N VAL A 265 3.69 3.47 8.93
CA VAL A 265 4.55 3.28 10.11
C VAL A 265 5.31 4.57 10.42
N LEU A 266 5.86 5.24 9.41
CA LEU A 266 6.59 6.50 9.60
C LEU A 266 5.68 7.62 10.10
N LEU A 267 4.45 7.73 9.58
CA LEU A 267 3.42 8.65 10.06
C LEU A 267 2.93 8.27 11.46
N ALA A 268 2.82 6.99 11.78
CA ALA A 268 2.49 6.54 13.13
C ALA A 268 3.61 6.95 14.10
N ILE A 269 4.88 6.71 13.77
CA ILE A 269 6.03 7.12 14.59
C ILE A 269 6.09 8.65 14.73
N ALA A 270 5.86 9.41 13.64
CA ALA A 270 5.87 10.86 13.65
C ALA A 270 4.68 11.46 14.40
N GLY A 271 3.49 10.87 14.28
CA GLY A 271 2.31 11.28 15.04
C GLY A 271 2.47 10.99 16.53
N LEU A 272 2.97 9.80 16.85
CA LEU A 272 3.31 9.37 18.20
C LEU A 272 4.63 9.98 18.72
N TYR A 273 5.20 11.00 18.06
CA TYR A 273 6.43 11.65 18.47
C TYR A 273 6.33 12.24 19.89
N TYR A 274 5.16 12.76 20.26
CA TYR A 274 4.87 13.23 21.64
C TYR A 274 4.51 12.08 22.60
N GLU A 275 4.33 10.87 22.07
CA GLU A 275 4.08 9.62 22.81
C GLU A 275 5.28 8.67 22.64
N LEU A 276 6.49 9.23 22.46
CA LEU A 276 7.71 8.47 22.14
C LEU A 276 7.95 7.33 23.14
N ALA A 277 7.58 7.58 24.40
CA ALA A 277 7.57 6.60 25.48
C ALA A 277 6.80 5.33 25.12
N VAL A 278 5.56 5.47 24.65
CA VAL A 278 4.65 4.36 24.33
C VAL A 278 5.15 3.61 23.10
N VAL A 279 5.64 4.32 22.08
CA VAL A 279 6.18 3.72 20.84
C VAL A 279 7.43 2.92 21.13
N VAL A 280 8.36 3.49 21.88
CA VAL A 280 9.61 2.82 22.24
C VAL A 280 9.34 1.62 23.15
N GLN A 281 8.39 1.75 24.09
CA GLN A 281 7.98 0.65 24.97
C GLN A 281 7.36 -0.54 24.20
N HIS A 282 6.67 -0.29 23.09
CA HIS A 282 5.96 -1.34 22.32
C HIS A 282 6.55 -1.58 20.94
N VAL A 283 7.80 -1.17 20.69
CA VAL A 283 8.39 -1.21 19.35
C VAL A 283 8.43 -2.64 18.81
N ASP A 284 8.68 -3.60 19.69
CA ASP A 284 8.70 -5.05 19.44
C ASP A 284 7.34 -5.58 18.94
N ILE A 285 6.25 -5.20 19.61
CA ILE A 285 4.88 -5.56 19.23
C ILE A 285 4.49 -4.83 17.93
N LEU A 286 4.87 -3.56 17.78
CA LEU A 286 4.59 -2.77 16.58
C LEU A 286 5.27 -3.37 15.35
N PHE A 287 6.49 -3.91 15.47
CA PHE A 287 7.12 -4.68 14.40
C PHE A 287 6.28 -5.88 13.98
N GLY A 288 5.76 -6.67 14.92
CA GLY A 288 4.84 -7.77 14.61
C GLY A 288 3.55 -7.30 13.94
N LEU A 289 2.90 -6.27 14.49
CA LEU A 289 1.65 -5.71 13.95
C LEU A 289 1.81 -5.08 12.56
N SER A 290 3.01 -4.60 12.22
CA SER A 290 3.29 -4.02 10.89
C SER A 290 3.09 -5.00 9.74
N LEU A 291 3.12 -6.32 10.02
CA LEU A 291 2.86 -7.36 9.02
C LEU A 291 1.38 -7.43 8.62
N LEU A 292 0.45 -6.91 9.44
CA LEU A 292 -0.99 -6.95 9.15
C LEU A 292 -1.35 -6.28 7.82
N PRO A 293 -1.01 -5.00 7.56
CA PRO A 293 -1.32 -4.34 6.28
C PRO A 293 -0.64 -5.02 5.09
N ILE A 294 0.55 -5.59 5.27
CA ILE A 294 1.27 -6.35 4.23
C ILE A 294 0.52 -7.64 3.91
N ALA A 295 0.17 -8.42 4.92
CA ALA A 295 -0.57 -9.66 4.78
C ALA A 295 -1.98 -9.41 4.20
N TYR A 296 -2.66 -8.36 4.64
CA TYR A 296 -3.93 -7.93 4.08
C TYR A 296 -3.80 -7.54 2.60
N GLY A 297 -2.83 -6.67 2.26
CA GLY A 297 -2.58 -6.24 0.88
C GLY A 297 -2.16 -7.40 -0.04
N GLY A 298 -1.34 -8.32 0.46
CA GLY A 298 -0.97 -9.57 -0.21
C GLY A 298 -2.18 -10.49 -0.40
N GLY A 299 -3.00 -10.66 0.63
CA GLY A 299 -4.24 -11.44 0.57
C GLY A 299 -5.23 -10.91 -0.47
N LEU A 300 -5.36 -9.59 -0.63
CA LEU A 300 -6.19 -8.96 -1.65
C LEU A 300 -5.73 -9.25 -3.09
N ARG A 301 -4.55 -9.85 -3.28
CA ARG A 301 -4.02 -10.26 -4.59
C ARG A 301 -4.27 -11.71 -4.91
N ILE A 302 -4.71 -12.53 -3.95
CA ILE A 302 -5.09 -13.91 -4.20
C ILE A 302 -6.20 -13.87 -5.26
N ARG A 303 -5.89 -14.40 -6.45
CA ARG A 303 -6.69 -14.22 -7.65
C ARG A 303 -7.80 -15.27 -7.68
N ASP A 304 -9.04 -14.81 -7.76
CA ASP A 304 -10.09 -15.62 -8.37
C ASP A 304 -9.86 -15.67 -9.90
N PRO A 305 -10.18 -16.81 -10.55
CA PRO A 305 -10.04 -16.94 -11.99
C PRO A 305 -10.87 -15.86 -12.70
N THR A 306 -10.18 -15.02 -13.48
CA THR A 306 -10.81 -13.95 -14.27
C THR A 306 -11.08 -14.46 -15.67
N GLU A 307 -12.25 -14.15 -16.21
CA GLU A 307 -12.62 -14.45 -17.59
C GLU A 307 -12.72 -13.13 -18.39
N ASN A 308 -12.06 -13.07 -19.55
CA ASN A 308 -12.16 -11.92 -20.45
C ASN A 308 -13.35 -12.13 -21.39
N ILE A 309 -14.26 -11.16 -21.48
CA ILE A 309 -15.35 -11.15 -22.44
C ILE A 309 -15.08 -10.03 -23.44
N ALA A 310 -15.13 -10.36 -24.72
CA ALA A 310 -15.07 -9.40 -25.82
C ALA A 310 -16.48 -8.96 -26.21
N PHE A 311 -16.69 -7.66 -26.31
CA PHE A 311 -17.84 -7.05 -26.93
C PHE A 311 -17.39 -6.48 -28.26
N GLU A 312 -18.04 -6.90 -29.34
CA GLU A 312 -17.73 -6.44 -30.68
C GLU A 312 -18.93 -5.67 -31.21
N ARG A 313 -18.66 -4.43 -31.63
CA ARG A 313 -19.58 -3.61 -32.42
C ARG A 313 -18.94 -3.37 -33.77
N LYS A 314 -19.65 -3.74 -34.84
CA LYS A 314 -19.23 -3.42 -36.21
C LYS A 314 -19.71 -2.01 -36.53
N GLU A 315 -18.80 -1.11 -36.90
CA GLU A 315 -19.21 0.24 -37.31
C GLU A 315 -19.73 0.17 -38.75
N LEU A 316 -21.03 0.37 -38.92
CA LEU A 316 -21.70 0.44 -40.23
C LEU A 316 -21.42 1.76 -40.96
N THR A 317 -20.26 2.38 -40.72
CA THR A 317 -19.81 3.50 -41.55
C THR A 317 -19.80 2.99 -42.98
N GLU A 318 -20.64 3.61 -43.81
CA GLU A 318 -20.71 3.42 -45.25
C GLU A 318 -19.28 3.17 -45.74
N ALA A 319 -19.00 1.96 -46.24
CA ALA A 319 -17.69 1.56 -46.74
C ALA A 319 -17.19 2.67 -47.67
N LEU A 320 -16.42 3.59 -47.10
CA LEU A 320 -15.97 4.79 -47.75
C LEU A 320 -14.81 4.27 -48.57
N ASN A 321 -15.15 3.74 -49.75
CA ASN A 321 -14.22 3.46 -50.81
C ASN A 321 -13.25 4.65 -50.84
N LEU A 322 -12.04 4.44 -50.33
CA LEU A 322 -10.99 5.44 -50.25
C LEU A 322 -10.49 5.72 -51.66
N ARG A 323 -11.34 6.33 -52.48
CA ARG A 323 -10.97 6.89 -53.78
C ARG A 323 -10.44 8.29 -53.55
N ARG A 324 -9.24 8.38 -52.98
CA ARG A 324 -8.27 9.43 -53.34
C ARG A 324 -6.91 9.09 -52.76
N GLY A 325 -5.94 8.82 -53.62
CA GLY A 325 -4.55 9.09 -53.31
C GLY A 325 -4.40 10.56 -52.93
N GLN A 326 -4.43 10.85 -51.64
CA GLN A 326 -3.77 12.00 -51.07
C GLN A 326 -2.54 11.47 -50.35
N THR A 327 -1.54 11.10 -51.14
CA THR A 327 -0.17 11.27 -50.67
C THR A 327 -0.03 12.72 -50.25
N HIS A 328 0.37 12.91 -48.99
CA HIS A 328 0.92 14.17 -48.51
C HIS A 328 1.98 14.64 -49.52
N LYS A 329 1.62 15.56 -50.41
CA LYS A 329 2.59 16.38 -51.13
C LYS A 329 2.80 17.60 -50.26
N GLU A 330 3.75 17.48 -49.36
CA GLU A 330 4.42 18.60 -48.72
C GLU A 330 4.75 19.60 -49.85
N ALA A 331 4.20 20.81 -49.72
CA ALA A 331 4.36 21.84 -50.72
C ALA A 331 5.84 22.23 -50.78
N ASP A 332 6.50 21.82 -51.87
CA ASP A 332 7.78 22.39 -52.29
C ASP A 332 7.49 23.81 -52.82
N PRO A 333 7.99 24.88 -52.19
CA PRO A 333 7.66 26.25 -52.56
C PRO A 333 8.38 26.78 -53.81
N ASP A 334 9.23 25.99 -54.49
CA ASP A 334 10.09 26.46 -55.60
C ASP A 334 9.83 25.82 -56.98
N ALA A 335 8.63 25.29 -57.24
CA ALA A 335 8.26 24.85 -58.59
C ALA A 335 7.73 26.02 -59.45
N VAL A 336 8.61 26.56 -60.29
CA VAL A 336 8.34 27.58 -61.33
C VAL A 336 7.25 27.09 -62.31
N PRO A 337 6.24 27.90 -62.67
CA PRO A 337 5.26 27.53 -63.67
C PRO A 337 5.82 27.84 -65.07
N ASP A 338 6.29 26.82 -65.78
CA ASP A 338 6.46 26.93 -67.24
C ASP A 338 5.15 26.51 -67.92
N GLY A 339 4.58 27.44 -68.68
CA GLY A 339 3.31 27.28 -69.34
C GLY A 339 3.49 26.60 -70.69
N GLY A 340 2.61 25.66 -71.02
CA GLY A 340 2.50 25.19 -72.39
C GLY A 340 1.62 23.98 -72.61
N ALA A 341 0.63 24.17 -73.48
CA ALA A 341 -0.10 23.19 -74.27
C ALA A 341 -1.26 22.43 -73.60
N GLU A 342 -2.46 22.96 -73.87
CA GLU A 342 -3.65 22.15 -74.10
C GLU A 342 -3.34 21.04 -75.11
N SER A 343 -3.52 19.79 -74.72
CA SER A 343 -3.63 18.67 -75.66
C SER A 343 -4.88 17.86 -75.32
N SER A 344 -5.95 18.20 -76.04
CA SER A 344 -6.91 17.28 -76.68
C SER A 344 -7.18 15.95 -75.97
N ALA A 345 -8.41 15.84 -75.46
CA ALA A 345 -9.06 14.58 -75.15
C ALA A 345 -8.97 13.59 -76.34
N SER A 346 -8.33 12.44 -76.12
CA SER A 346 -8.53 11.24 -76.91
C SER A 346 -9.21 10.18 -76.04
N THR A 347 -10.46 9.92 -76.36
CA THR A 347 -11.29 8.84 -75.81
C THR A 347 -10.75 7.49 -76.26
N SER A 348 -9.88 6.88 -75.45
CA SER A 348 -9.71 5.42 -75.36
C SER A 348 -8.69 5.10 -74.26
N ASP A 349 -9.05 5.31 -73.00
CA ASP A 349 -8.25 4.81 -71.89
C ASP A 349 -9.05 3.71 -71.19
N ARG A 350 -8.72 2.46 -71.54
CA ARG A 350 -9.06 1.32 -70.70
C ARG A 350 -8.23 1.50 -69.43
N ILE A 351 -8.88 1.94 -68.36
CA ILE A 351 -8.28 1.96 -67.03
C ILE A 351 -7.97 0.50 -66.67
N SER A 352 -6.71 0.10 -66.82
CA SER A 352 -6.18 -1.11 -66.19
C SER A 352 -6.13 -0.83 -64.69
N LEU A 353 -7.03 -1.48 -63.95
CA LEU A 353 -6.96 -1.55 -62.49
C LEU A 353 -5.87 -2.56 -62.15
N ASP A 354 -4.80 -2.13 -61.47
CA ASP A 354 -3.83 -3.05 -60.86
C ASP A 354 -4.54 -3.89 -59.79
N GLU A 355 -4.23 -5.19 -59.75
CA GLU A 355 -4.81 -6.18 -58.80
C GLU A 355 -4.53 -5.87 -57.33
N ASP A 356 -3.56 -5.00 -57.02
CA ASP A 356 -3.04 -4.76 -55.67
C ASP A 356 -3.69 -3.56 -54.94
N GLY A 357 -4.75 -2.96 -55.48
CA GLY A 357 -5.29 -1.67 -55.02
C GLY A 357 -6.52 -1.69 -54.12
N TYR A 358 -6.96 -2.84 -53.61
CA TYR A 358 -8.15 -2.93 -52.74
C TYR A 358 -7.76 -2.92 -51.26
N TYR A 359 -7.94 -1.79 -50.59
CA TYR A 359 -7.96 -1.72 -49.13
C TYR A 359 -9.42 -1.56 -48.70
N ASP A 360 -10.07 -2.67 -48.34
CA ASP A 360 -11.36 -2.65 -47.66
C ASP A 360 -11.07 -2.60 -46.15
N GLU A 361 -11.30 -1.44 -45.53
CA GLU A 361 -11.07 -1.23 -44.10
C GLU A 361 -12.41 -1.33 -43.37
N LEU A 362 -12.62 -2.43 -42.64
CA LEU A 362 -13.74 -2.59 -41.73
C LEU A 362 -13.34 -2.07 -40.34
N PHE A 363 -14.08 -1.08 -39.83
CA PHE A 363 -13.89 -0.58 -38.48
C PHE A 363 -14.75 -1.40 -37.49
N GLU A 364 -14.08 -2.03 -36.53
CA GLU A 364 -14.72 -2.77 -35.45
C GLU A 364 -14.27 -2.20 -34.09
N ASP A 365 -15.24 -1.85 -33.25
CA ASP A 365 -14.98 -1.46 -31.86
C ASP A 365 -15.01 -2.71 -30.97
N LEU A 366 -13.81 -3.13 -30.54
CA LEU A 366 -13.60 -4.30 -29.70
C LEU A 366 -13.31 -3.88 -28.25
N SER A 367 -14.30 -4.06 -27.37
CA SER A 367 -14.16 -3.79 -25.94
C SER A 367 -13.93 -5.09 -25.14
N LEU A 368 -12.72 -5.23 -24.56
CA LEU A 368 -12.34 -6.38 -23.74
C LEU A 368 -12.57 -6.10 -22.25
N LEU A 369 -13.59 -6.74 -21.67
CA LEU A 369 -13.93 -6.60 -20.25
C LEU A 369 -13.46 -7.79 -19.42
N LYS A 370 -12.76 -7.48 -18.32
CA LYS A 370 -12.32 -8.45 -17.32
C LYS A 370 -13.43 -8.72 -16.32
N THR A 371 -13.92 -9.95 -16.30
CA THR A 371 -15.05 -10.35 -15.48
C THR A 371 -14.68 -11.43 -14.46
N ILE A 372 -15.40 -11.45 -13.34
CA ILE A 372 -15.27 -12.45 -12.29
C ILE A 372 -16.67 -12.98 -11.98
N ARG A 373 -16.79 -14.29 -11.69
CA ARG A 373 -18.08 -14.86 -11.28
C ARG A 373 -18.54 -14.22 -9.98
N ALA A 374 -19.78 -13.78 -9.94
CA ALA A 374 -20.32 -13.20 -8.74
C ALA A 374 -20.41 -14.26 -7.61
N PRO A 375 -20.16 -13.90 -6.33
CA PRO A 375 -20.16 -14.85 -5.21
C PRO A 375 -21.51 -15.55 -4.97
N ASP A 376 -22.59 -14.94 -5.44
CA ASP A 376 -23.97 -15.42 -5.38
C ASP A 376 -24.33 -16.37 -6.55
N GLY A 377 -23.40 -16.58 -7.49
CA GLY A 377 -23.59 -17.46 -8.65
C GLY A 377 -24.42 -16.86 -9.79
N ASN A 378 -24.97 -15.65 -9.60
CA ASN A 378 -25.83 -14.98 -10.58
C ASN A 378 -25.08 -13.82 -11.24
N GLY A 379 -24.71 -14.02 -12.51
CA GLY A 379 -24.04 -13.01 -13.33
C GLY A 379 -22.53 -12.90 -13.10
N ARG A 380 -21.91 -11.95 -13.79
CA ARG A 380 -20.47 -11.68 -13.73
C ARG A 380 -20.21 -10.25 -13.31
N LEU A 381 -19.30 -10.04 -12.37
CA LEU A 381 -18.88 -8.71 -11.92
C LEU A 381 -17.79 -8.18 -12.85
N VAL A 382 -17.86 -6.89 -13.18
CA VAL A 382 -16.84 -6.19 -14.01
C VAL A 382 -16.05 -5.18 -13.16
N PRO A 383 -15.05 -5.63 -12.37
CA PRO A 383 -14.34 -4.74 -11.46
C PRO A 383 -13.28 -3.89 -12.16
N ARG A 384 -13.32 -2.56 -11.93
CA ARG A 384 -12.20 -1.66 -12.27
C ARG A 384 -11.10 -1.66 -11.20
N LYS A 385 -9.86 -1.39 -11.65
CA LYS A 385 -8.68 -1.22 -10.79
C LYS A 385 -8.74 0.10 -10.01
N GLY A 386 -8.09 0.14 -8.86
CA GLY A 386 -7.93 1.34 -8.02
C GLY A 386 -8.58 1.24 -6.65
N PHE A 387 -8.12 2.07 -5.70
CA PHE A 387 -8.64 2.09 -4.32
C PHE A 387 -10.08 2.61 -4.25
N ARG A 388 -10.42 3.68 -4.99
CA ARG A 388 -11.76 4.26 -4.99
C ARG A 388 -12.84 3.26 -5.46
N PRO A 389 -12.69 2.59 -6.62
CA PRO A 389 -13.67 1.58 -7.04
C PRO A 389 -13.66 0.33 -6.16
N PHE A 390 -12.54 0.01 -5.51
CA PHE A 390 -12.47 -1.09 -4.56
C PHE A 390 -13.28 -0.83 -3.29
N PHE A 391 -13.08 0.34 -2.66
CA PHE A 391 -13.85 0.72 -1.48
C PHE A 391 -15.32 0.96 -1.79
N ALA A 392 -15.66 1.49 -2.97
CA ALA A 392 -17.06 1.58 -3.40
C ALA A 392 -17.73 0.20 -3.37
N ARG A 393 -17.12 -0.82 -3.99
CA ARG A 393 -17.62 -2.20 -4.00
C ARG A 393 -17.73 -2.89 -2.64
N LEU A 394 -17.13 -2.34 -1.58
CA LEU A 394 -17.32 -2.87 -0.24
C LEU A 394 -18.65 -2.47 0.39
N PHE A 395 -19.21 -1.36 -0.08
CA PHE A 395 -20.42 -0.76 0.47
C PHE A 395 -21.56 -0.67 -0.57
N SER A 396 -21.26 -0.82 -1.87
CA SER A 396 -22.21 -0.87 -2.98
C SER A 396 -22.00 -2.11 -3.86
N SER A 397 -22.95 -2.38 -4.75
CA SER A 397 -22.86 -3.46 -5.72
C SER A 397 -21.95 -3.07 -6.89
N ALA A 398 -21.11 -4.01 -7.33
CA ALA A 398 -20.33 -3.82 -8.55
C ALA A 398 -21.22 -3.96 -9.79
N ALA A 399 -20.80 -3.38 -10.91
CA ALA A 399 -21.47 -3.58 -12.20
C ALA A 399 -21.60 -5.07 -12.50
N ARG A 400 -22.84 -5.53 -12.66
CA ARG A 400 -23.21 -6.93 -12.91
C ARG A 400 -23.61 -7.08 -14.36
N LEU A 401 -22.88 -7.95 -15.05
CA LEU A 401 -23.19 -8.39 -16.39
C LEU A 401 -24.03 -9.68 -16.29
N ASP A 402 -25.29 -9.60 -16.70
CA ASP A 402 -26.13 -10.78 -16.90
C ASP A 402 -25.97 -11.29 -18.33
N LEU A 403 -25.54 -12.55 -18.45
CA LEU A 403 -25.31 -13.22 -19.73
C LEU A 403 -26.30 -14.38 -19.94
N THR A 404 -27.25 -14.58 -19.03
CA THR A 404 -28.13 -15.76 -19.08
C THR A 404 -29.17 -15.67 -20.19
N ASP A 405 -29.61 -14.46 -20.55
CA ASP A 405 -30.64 -14.24 -21.58
C ASP A 405 -30.08 -13.89 -22.98
N LEU A 406 -28.75 -13.79 -23.11
CA LEU A 406 -28.11 -13.39 -24.37
C LEU A 406 -27.96 -14.58 -25.33
N ARG A 407 -28.65 -14.49 -26.47
CA ARG A 407 -28.59 -15.51 -27.54
C ARG A 407 -27.52 -15.24 -28.60
N THR A 408 -26.90 -14.06 -28.61
CA THR A 408 -25.84 -13.66 -29.56
C THR A 408 -24.42 -13.94 -29.05
N ARG A 409 -24.27 -14.92 -28.14
CA ARG A 409 -22.98 -15.25 -27.53
C ARG A 409 -22.28 -16.35 -28.32
N VAL A 410 -20.99 -16.14 -28.61
CA VAL A 410 -20.10 -17.13 -29.22
C VAL A 410 -18.94 -17.43 -28.26
N SER A 411 -18.64 -18.70 -28.04
CA SER A 411 -17.44 -19.11 -27.31
C SER A 411 -16.22 -19.01 -28.22
N VAL A 412 -15.18 -18.32 -27.77
CA VAL A 412 -13.96 -18.11 -28.56
C VAL A 412 -12.77 -18.67 -27.79
N ASN A 413 -11.85 -19.30 -28.52
CA ASN A 413 -10.56 -19.73 -27.97
C ASN A 413 -9.53 -18.65 -28.30
N GLY A 414 -9.03 -17.92 -27.30
CA GLY A 414 -8.06 -16.84 -27.52
C GLY A 414 -7.91 -15.91 -26.31
N SER A 415 -7.67 -14.62 -26.58
CA SER A 415 -7.52 -13.56 -25.57
C SER A 415 -8.82 -13.26 -24.79
N ALA A 416 -9.97 -13.67 -25.33
CA ALA A 416 -11.28 -13.67 -24.69
C ALA A 416 -11.85 -15.09 -24.64
N SER A 417 -12.60 -15.42 -23.59
CA SER A 417 -13.30 -16.71 -23.48
C SER A 417 -14.68 -16.70 -24.15
N GLN A 418 -15.27 -15.51 -24.30
CA GLN A 418 -16.58 -15.30 -24.91
C GLN A 418 -16.59 -14.01 -25.71
N LYS A 419 -17.30 -14.01 -26.82
CA LYS A 419 -17.57 -12.87 -27.68
C LYS A 419 -19.08 -12.61 -27.71
N VAL A 420 -19.48 -11.35 -27.54
CA VAL A 420 -20.86 -10.88 -27.58
C VAL A 420 -20.97 -9.82 -28.66
N TYR A 421 -21.87 -10.02 -29.62
CA TYR A 421 -22.16 -9.03 -30.65
C TYR A 421 -23.10 -7.96 -30.10
N VAL A 422 -22.74 -6.70 -30.30
CA VAL A 422 -23.46 -5.50 -29.88
C VAL A 422 -24.10 -4.85 -31.10
N ASP A 423 -25.24 -4.21 -30.90
CA ASP A 423 -25.98 -3.52 -31.95
C ASP A 423 -25.07 -2.47 -32.65
N PRO A 424 -24.90 -2.55 -33.98
CA PRO A 424 -24.07 -1.59 -34.72
C PRO A 424 -24.60 -0.15 -34.68
N GLU A 425 -25.89 0.08 -34.38
CA GLU A 425 -26.48 1.42 -34.24
C GLU A 425 -26.18 2.08 -32.88
N SER A 426 -25.63 1.32 -31.92
CA SER A 426 -25.27 1.83 -30.59
C SER A 426 -24.06 2.77 -30.61
N ASP A 427 -24.10 3.85 -29.81
CA ASP A 427 -23.02 4.85 -29.74
C ASP A 427 -21.69 4.30 -29.20
N HIS A 428 -21.74 3.25 -28.35
CA HIS A 428 -20.57 2.60 -27.76
C HIS A 428 -20.78 1.08 -27.65
N ALA A 429 -19.72 0.27 -27.83
CA ALA A 429 -19.81 -1.19 -27.66
C ALA A 429 -20.27 -1.60 -26.25
N VAL A 430 -19.84 -0.88 -25.20
CA VAL A 430 -20.33 -1.09 -23.82
C VAL A 430 -20.24 0.20 -23.01
N ASP A 431 -21.35 0.58 -22.37
CA ASP A 431 -21.40 1.66 -21.38
C ASP A 431 -21.18 1.12 -19.97
N LEU A 432 -19.91 1.10 -19.54
CA LEU A 432 -19.54 0.69 -18.19
C LEU A 432 -19.42 1.89 -17.25
N LYS A 433 -20.36 2.00 -16.30
CA LYS A 433 -20.28 2.92 -15.16
C LYS A 433 -19.74 2.17 -13.94
N PRO A 434 -18.44 2.32 -13.59
CA PRO A 434 -17.87 1.61 -12.46
C PRO A 434 -18.43 2.15 -11.14
N ALA A 435 -18.58 1.27 -10.14
CA ALA A 435 -18.87 1.68 -8.78
C ALA A 435 -17.81 2.68 -8.29
N HIS A 436 -18.25 3.82 -7.78
CA HIS A 436 -17.36 4.90 -7.34
C HIS A 436 -17.82 5.50 -6.01
N LEU A 437 -16.86 6.07 -5.28
CA LEU A 437 -17.14 6.84 -4.07
C LEU A 437 -17.49 8.27 -4.46
N ARG A 438 -18.69 8.72 -4.09
CA ARG A 438 -19.12 10.11 -4.22
C ARG A 438 -18.88 10.82 -2.89
N ARG A 439 -18.18 11.95 -2.93
CA ARG A 439 -18.02 12.82 -1.74
C ARG A 439 -19.38 13.43 -1.41
N ARG A 440 -19.76 13.37 -0.14
CA ARG A 440 -21.00 13.90 0.38
C ARG A 440 -20.74 14.77 1.61
N MET A 441 -21.63 15.73 1.85
CA MET A 441 -21.60 16.47 3.11
C MET A 441 -22.05 15.57 4.28
N PRO A 442 -21.28 15.49 5.37
CA PRO A 442 -21.60 14.68 6.55
C PRO A 442 -22.99 15.01 7.11
N VAL A 443 -23.75 14.01 7.59
CA VAL A 443 -25.06 14.13 8.26
C VAL A 443 -26.24 14.51 7.34
N TRP A 444 -26.04 15.31 6.28
CA TRP A 444 -27.11 15.78 5.36
C TRP A 444 -27.80 14.63 4.61
N HIS A 445 -27.05 13.60 4.23
CA HIS A 445 -27.34 12.26 4.73
C HIS A 445 -28.79 11.80 4.91
N ARG A 446 -29.21 12.07 6.14
CA ARG A 446 -30.32 11.44 6.83
C ARG A 446 -31.57 12.31 6.78
N LEU A 447 -31.50 13.42 6.05
CA LEU A 447 -32.68 14.24 5.77
C LEU A 447 -33.58 13.45 4.82
N PRO A 448 -34.90 13.40 5.11
CA PRO A 448 -35.86 12.99 4.10
C PRO A 448 -35.68 13.88 2.87
N GLU A 449 -35.73 13.29 1.68
CA GLU A 449 -35.81 14.08 0.47
C GLU A 449 -37.09 14.92 0.55
N PRO A 450 -37.00 16.26 0.50
CA PRO A 450 -38.18 17.09 0.54
C PRO A 450 -39.05 16.74 -0.67
N ALA A 451 -40.35 16.53 -0.44
CA ALA A 451 -41.30 16.42 -1.53
C ALA A 451 -41.22 17.67 -2.42
N ASP A 452 -41.37 17.51 -3.73
CA ASP A 452 -41.22 18.60 -4.71
C ASP A 452 -41.93 19.89 -4.25
N GLY A 453 -41.13 20.92 -3.95
CA GLY A 453 -41.61 22.27 -3.59
C GLY A 453 -41.54 22.66 -2.11
N GLU A 454 -41.20 21.76 -1.18
CA GLU A 454 -41.16 22.11 0.26
C GLU A 454 -39.72 22.39 0.75
N SER A 455 -39.45 23.63 1.19
CA SER A 455 -38.13 23.97 1.73
C SER A 455 -37.98 23.45 3.17
N LEU A 456 -36.88 22.78 3.47
CA LEU A 456 -36.50 22.34 4.82
C LEU A 456 -36.63 23.48 5.84
N SER A 457 -37.27 23.20 6.99
CA SER A 457 -37.43 24.21 8.04
C SER A 457 -36.08 24.77 8.51
N PRO A 458 -35.99 26.06 8.83
CA PRO A 458 -34.74 26.70 9.24
C PRO A 458 -34.13 26.08 10.51
N VAL A 459 -34.97 25.52 11.40
CA VAL A 459 -34.52 24.81 12.61
C VAL A 459 -33.84 23.49 12.24
N THR A 460 -34.41 22.71 11.32
CA THR A 460 -33.80 21.46 10.84
C THR A 460 -32.47 21.76 10.13
N ARG A 461 -32.43 22.81 9.30
CA ARG A 461 -31.20 23.23 8.61
C ARG A 461 -30.11 23.67 9.60
N GLY A 462 -30.47 24.39 10.65
CA GLY A 462 -29.56 24.81 11.71
C GLY A 462 -29.01 23.63 12.52
N LEU A 463 -29.87 22.69 12.93
CA LEU A 463 -29.46 21.49 13.65
C LEU A 463 -28.49 20.63 12.82
N TYR A 464 -28.81 20.39 11.55
CA TYR A 464 -27.94 19.60 10.67
C TYR A 464 -26.65 20.35 10.34
N GLY A 465 -26.67 21.68 10.19
CA GLY A 465 -25.46 22.49 10.10
C GLY A 465 -24.54 22.30 11.31
N LEU A 466 -25.10 22.33 12.52
CA LEU A 466 -24.35 22.09 13.76
C LEU A 466 -23.81 20.65 13.84
N LEU A 467 -24.61 19.67 13.45
CA LEU A 467 -24.15 18.27 13.38
C LEU A 467 -23.06 18.05 12.34
N THR A 468 -23.09 18.76 11.20
CA THR A 468 -21.99 18.73 10.23
C THR A 468 -20.71 19.33 10.79
N VAL A 469 -20.80 20.44 11.53
CA VAL A 469 -19.64 21.00 12.25
C VAL A 469 -19.12 19.99 13.28
N GLY A 470 -20.00 19.34 14.04
CA GLY A 470 -19.64 18.27 14.97
C GLY A 470 -18.97 17.07 14.28
N ALA A 471 -19.48 16.65 13.12
CA ALA A 471 -18.89 15.58 12.32
C ALA A 471 -17.49 15.98 11.80
N LEU A 472 -17.32 17.21 11.30
CA LEU A 472 -16.01 17.73 10.89
C LEU A 472 -15.02 17.86 12.05
N ALA A 473 -15.53 18.06 13.27
CA ALA A 473 -14.74 18.10 14.50
C ALA A 473 -14.38 16.71 15.06
N LEU A 474 -14.84 15.60 14.46
CA LEU A 474 -14.53 14.23 14.93
C LEU A 474 -13.04 13.96 15.15
N PRO A 475 -12.09 14.43 14.30
CA PRO A 475 -10.66 14.28 14.58
C PRO A 475 -10.22 14.98 15.87
N LEU A 476 -10.73 16.18 16.15
CA LEU A 476 -10.43 16.94 17.37
C LEU A 476 -11.08 16.31 18.61
N ILE A 477 -12.32 15.84 18.47
CA ILE A 477 -13.02 15.10 19.53
C ILE A 477 -12.27 13.80 19.83
N GLY A 478 -11.84 13.09 18.79
CA GLY A 478 -11.02 11.89 18.89
C GLY A 478 -9.69 12.16 19.60
N TRP A 479 -9.00 13.26 19.26
CA TRP A 479 -7.77 13.69 19.94
C TRP A 479 -7.98 13.85 21.45
N GLN A 480 -9.01 14.60 21.85
CA GLN A 480 -9.29 14.85 23.26
C GLN A 480 -9.73 13.58 24.01
N ALA A 481 -10.57 12.76 23.40
CA ALA A 481 -11.00 11.50 23.99
C ALA A 481 -9.84 10.49 24.11
N GLY A 482 -8.96 10.42 23.12
CA GLY A 482 -7.76 9.58 23.14
C GLY A 482 -6.78 10.00 24.24
N ALA A 483 -6.58 11.31 24.41
CA ALA A 483 -5.80 11.86 25.52
C ALA A 483 -6.41 11.49 26.89
N ALA A 484 -7.72 11.68 27.07
CA ALA A 484 -8.38 11.47 28.35
C ALA A 484 -8.49 10.00 28.77
N VAL A 485 -8.74 9.08 27.82
CA VAL A 485 -9.01 7.66 28.14
C VAL A 485 -7.73 6.83 28.17
N ALA A 486 -6.80 7.09 27.25
CA ALA A 486 -5.68 6.19 26.99
C ALA A 486 -4.34 6.92 26.87
N ASN A 487 -4.30 8.23 27.16
CA ASN A 487 -3.12 9.10 26.97
C ASN A 487 -2.50 8.99 25.56
N THR A 488 -3.34 8.70 24.55
CA THR A 488 -2.94 8.48 23.15
C THR A 488 -3.75 9.38 22.20
N PRO A 489 -3.58 10.72 22.29
CA PRO A 489 -4.32 11.68 21.46
C PRO A 489 -4.25 11.39 19.96
N VAL A 490 -3.11 10.94 19.45
CA VAL A 490 -2.90 10.75 18.00
C VAL A 490 -3.73 9.58 17.48
N VAL A 491 -3.78 8.49 18.24
CA VAL A 491 -4.61 7.31 17.92
C VAL A 491 -6.09 7.70 17.93
N GLY A 492 -6.51 8.46 18.95
CA GLY A 492 -7.87 8.98 19.04
C GLY A 492 -8.24 9.86 17.83
N ALA A 493 -7.35 10.74 17.40
CA ALA A 493 -7.57 11.59 16.22
C ALA A 493 -7.68 10.78 14.92
N ALA A 494 -6.84 9.74 14.76
CA ALA A 494 -6.90 8.84 13.60
C ALA A 494 -8.25 8.11 13.52
N VAL A 495 -8.78 7.62 14.65
CA VAL A 495 -10.13 7.03 14.73
C VAL A 495 -11.19 8.06 14.31
N GLY A 496 -11.06 9.31 14.78
CA GLY A 496 -11.94 10.40 14.38
C GLY A 496 -11.92 10.68 12.87
N VAL A 497 -10.75 10.63 12.23
CA VAL A 497 -10.61 10.78 10.77
C VAL A 497 -11.29 9.62 10.02
N VAL A 498 -11.14 8.38 10.49
CA VAL A 498 -11.79 7.21 9.88
C VAL A 498 -13.32 7.34 9.95
N LEU A 499 -13.86 7.74 11.11
CA LEU A 499 -15.31 7.97 11.26
C LEU A 499 -15.81 9.09 10.34
N LEU A 500 -15.07 10.20 10.23
CA LEU A 500 -15.38 11.28 9.31
C LEU A 500 -15.35 10.79 7.84
N ALA A 501 -14.38 9.95 7.47
CA ALA A 501 -14.32 9.37 6.14
C ALA A 501 -15.53 8.48 5.83
N VAL A 502 -15.97 7.65 6.77
CA VAL A 502 -17.18 6.82 6.60
C VAL A 502 -18.43 7.68 6.41
N GLU A 503 -18.56 8.78 7.15
CA GLU A 503 -19.72 9.67 7.09
C GLU A 503 -19.72 10.61 5.85
N SER A 504 -18.54 10.88 5.27
CA SER A 504 -18.37 11.83 4.16
C SER A 504 -18.31 11.20 2.76
N TYR A 505 -18.31 9.87 2.67
CA TYR A 505 -18.29 9.16 1.39
C TYR A 505 -19.48 8.21 1.26
N GLU A 506 -20.15 8.29 0.11
CA GLU A 506 -21.24 7.40 -0.28
C GLU A 506 -20.75 6.51 -1.43
N ALA A 507 -21.03 5.22 -1.34
CA ALA A 507 -20.74 4.29 -2.42
C ALA A 507 -21.93 4.25 -3.40
N VAL A 508 -21.68 4.59 -4.66
CA VAL A 508 -22.67 4.50 -5.73
C VAL A 508 -22.51 3.15 -6.43
N ASP A 509 -23.64 2.51 -6.75
CA ASP A 509 -23.66 1.24 -7.49
C ASP A 509 -23.07 1.41 -8.90
N GLY A 510 -22.39 0.39 -9.39
CA GLY A 510 -21.96 0.34 -10.78
C GLY A 510 -23.06 -0.23 -11.68
N SER A 511 -23.20 0.30 -12.89
CA SER A 511 -24.05 -0.28 -13.95
C SER A 511 -23.22 -0.63 -15.19
N ILE A 512 -23.72 -1.60 -15.95
CA ILE A 512 -23.20 -1.95 -17.27
C ILE A 512 -24.41 -2.08 -18.18
N ASP A 513 -24.42 -1.26 -19.22
CA ASP A 513 -25.50 -1.20 -20.19
C ASP A 513 -24.89 -1.47 -21.58
N PHE A 514 -25.54 -2.33 -22.37
CA PHE A 514 -25.17 -2.62 -23.75
C PHE A 514 -26.40 -3.15 -24.49
N ASP A 515 -26.51 -2.81 -25.77
CA ASP A 515 -27.61 -3.25 -26.62
C ASP A 515 -27.17 -4.50 -27.40
N PRO A 516 -27.74 -5.68 -27.12
CA PRO A 516 -27.34 -6.89 -27.81
C PRO A 516 -27.75 -6.83 -29.28
N ALA A 517 -26.85 -7.27 -30.17
CA ALA A 517 -27.12 -7.31 -31.60
C ALA A 517 -28.41 -8.10 -31.93
N PRO A 518 -29.11 -7.75 -33.01
CA PRO A 518 -30.17 -8.57 -33.57
C PRO A 518 -29.71 -10.01 -33.80
N ARG A 519 -30.61 -10.99 -33.63
CA ARG A 519 -30.27 -12.42 -33.83
C ARG A 519 -29.72 -12.74 -35.21
N HIS A 520 -30.04 -11.92 -36.20
CA HIS A 520 -29.65 -12.12 -37.58
C HIS A 520 -28.17 -11.81 -37.84
N ASP A 521 -27.51 -11.05 -36.98
CA ASP A 521 -26.09 -10.69 -37.18
C ASP A 521 -25.17 -11.89 -37.03
N VAL A 522 -25.43 -12.76 -36.04
CA VAL A 522 -24.68 -14.01 -35.89
C VAL A 522 -24.85 -14.92 -37.09
N THR A 523 -26.07 -14.97 -37.66
CA THR A 523 -26.32 -15.77 -38.87
C THR A 523 -25.69 -15.16 -40.11
N ALA A 524 -25.64 -13.83 -40.20
CA ALA A 524 -24.97 -13.12 -41.29
C ALA A 524 -23.45 -13.34 -41.24
N ASP A 525 -22.84 -13.22 -40.06
CA ASP A 525 -21.41 -13.47 -39.85
C ASP A 525 -21.03 -14.92 -40.17
N ALA A 526 -21.88 -15.88 -39.76
CA ALA A 526 -21.70 -17.29 -40.11
C ALA A 526 -21.78 -17.51 -41.63
N SER A 527 -22.71 -16.84 -42.33
CA SER A 527 -22.81 -16.94 -43.79
C SER A 527 -21.61 -16.33 -44.51
N LEU A 528 -21.09 -15.20 -44.04
CA LEU A 528 -19.87 -14.59 -44.58
C LEU A 528 -18.65 -15.50 -44.38
N THR A 529 -18.54 -16.13 -43.20
CA THR A 529 -17.47 -17.11 -42.93
C THR A 529 -17.52 -18.27 -43.92
N VAL A 530 -18.72 -18.80 -44.20
CA VAL A 530 -18.88 -19.88 -45.19
C VAL A 530 -18.53 -19.40 -46.60
N MET A 531 -18.95 -18.20 -47.00
CA MET A 531 -18.58 -17.63 -48.30
C MET A 531 -17.07 -17.42 -48.42
N GLN A 532 -16.40 -17.00 -47.35
CA GLN A 532 -14.94 -16.85 -47.32
C GLN A 532 -14.24 -18.20 -47.43
N SER A 533 -14.74 -19.25 -46.78
CA SER A 533 -14.17 -20.59 -46.94
C SER A 533 -14.37 -21.12 -48.36
N GLU A 534 -15.57 -20.97 -48.93
CA GLU A 534 -15.87 -21.37 -50.30
C GLU A 534 -15.01 -20.59 -51.32
N HIS A 535 -14.78 -19.30 -51.08
CA HIS A 535 -13.90 -18.49 -51.92
C HIS A 535 -12.43 -18.92 -51.81
N SER A 536 -11.95 -19.22 -50.59
CA SER A 536 -10.62 -19.79 -50.38
C SER A 536 -10.46 -21.12 -51.10
N ASP A 537 -11.45 -22.00 -51.01
CA ASP A 537 -11.45 -23.29 -51.69
C ASP A 537 -11.46 -23.10 -53.22
N ALA A 538 -12.26 -22.16 -53.74
CA ALA A 538 -12.28 -21.83 -55.17
C ALA A 538 -10.91 -21.31 -55.66
N LYS A 539 -10.26 -20.44 -54.89
CA LYS A 539 -8.91 -19.95 -55.22
C LYS A 539 -7.88 -21.08 -55.25
N THR A 540 -7.96 -22.02 -54.30
CA THR A 540 -7.08 -23.19 -54.34
C THR A 540 -7.35 -24.07 -55.57
N LEU A 541 -8.61 -24.19 -56.02
CA LEU A 541 -8.95 -24.93 -57.23
C LEU A 541 -8.44 -24.25 -58.50
N GLU A 542 -8.54 -22.92 -58.60
CA GLU A 542 -7.96 -22.14 -59.70
C GLU A 542 -6.42 -22.29 -59.73
N GLU A 543 -5.77 -22.22 -58.56
CA GLU A 543 -4.32 -22.44 -58.44
C GLU A 543 -3.93 -23.86 -58.85
N TYR A 544 -4.70 -24.88 -58.45
CA TYR A 544 -4.50 -26.26 -58.95
C TYR A 544 -4.75 -26.38 -60.46
N GLU A 545 -5.75 -25.69 -61.00
CA GLU A 545 -6.02 -25.70 -62.44
C GLU A 545 -4.88 -25.04 -63.22
N GLU A 546 -4.36 -23.91 -62.73
CA GLU A 546 -3.22 -23.21 -63.30
C GLU A 546 -1.97 -24.09 -63.30
N ILE A 547 -1.67 -24.78 -62.19
CA ILE A 547 -0.56 -25.76 -62.12
C ILE A 547 -0.74 -26.86 -63.18
N VAL A 548 -1.95 -27.42 -63.31
CA VAL A 548 -2.25 -28.48 -64.30
C VAL A 548 -2.13 -27.96 -65.74
N TRP A 549 -2.59 -26.74 -66.01
CA TRP A 549 -2.44 -26.10 -67.31
C TRP A 549 -0.97 -25.84 -67.62
N GLN A 550 -0.22 -25.32 -66.66
CA GLN A 550 1.21 -25.05 -66.80
C GLN A 550 1.99 -26.34 -67.09
N GLU A 551 1.73 -27.42 -66.34
CA GLU A 551 2.29 -28.75 -66.60
C GLU A 551 1.93 -29.29 -67.99
N ARG A 552 0.70 -29.07 -68.47
CA ARG A 552 0.30 -29.49 -69.82
C ARG A 552 0.98 -28.67 -70.90
N THR A 553 1.10 -27.35 -70.72
CA THR A 553 1.83 -26.49 -71.68
C THR A 553 3.32 -26.76 -71.66
N SER A 554 3.94 -26.99 -70.50
CA SER A 554 5.35 -27.36 -70.42
C SER A 554 5.58 -28.71 -71.09
N THR A 555 4.73 -29.72 -70.84
CA THR A 555 4.80 -31.01 -71.53
C THR A 555 4.63 -30.87 -73.06
N ALA A 556 3.71 -30.01 -73.52
CA ALA A 556 3.49 -29.78 -74.94
C ALA A 556 4.65 -29.02 -75.61
N LEU A 557 5.25 -28.06 -74.92
CA LEU A 557 6.44 -27.35 -75.37
C LEU A 557 7.67 -28.27 -75.38
N GLU A 558 7.84 -29.09 -74.35
CA GLU A 558 8.92 -30.08 -74.25
C GLU A 558 8.78 -31.16 -75.33
N ALA A 559 7.56 -31.62 -75.63
CA ALA A 559 7.29 -32.53 -76.75
C ALA A 559 7.65 -31.90 -78.11
N ARG A 560 7.35 -30.62 -78.31
CA ARG A 560 7.73 -29.89 -79.53
C ARG A 560 9.24 -29.66 -79.62
N GLU A 561 9.90 -29.40 -78.50
CA GLU A 561 11.35 -29.26 -78.45
C GLU A 561 12.05 -30.57 -78.81
N VAL A 562 11.58 -31.71 -78.28
CA VAL A 562 12.08 -33.04 -78.63
C VAL A 562 11.88 -33.33 -80.12
N ASP A 563 10.73 -32.97 -80.70
CA ASP A 563 10.47 -33.14 -82.13
C ASP A 563 11.41 -32.26 -82.97
N SER A 564 11.64 -31.01 -82.56
CA SER A 564 12.58 -30.12 -83.24
C SER A 564 14.03 -30.63 -83.23
N ARG A 565 14.51 -31.21 -82.11
CA ARG A 565 15.83 -31.88 -82.05
C ARG A 565 15.87 -33.12 -82.95
N ARG A 566 14.76 -33.84 -83.07
CA ARG A 566 14.65 -35.02 -83.94
C ARG A 566 14.67 -34.65 -85.41
N ASP A 567 13.99 -33.56 -85.79
CA ASP A 567 14.03 -33.01 -87.13
C ASP A 567 15.39 -32.45 -87.48
N ALA A 568 16.04 -31.71 -86.58
CA ALA A 568 17.41 -31.22 -86.78
C ALA A 568 18.41 -32.38 -86.98
N SER A 569 18.28 -33.46 -86.19
CA SER A 569 19.13 -34.64 -86.35
C SER A 569 18.80 -35.49 -87.58
N MET A 570 17.53 -35.56 -88.01
CA MET A 570 17.15 -36.17 -89.30
C MET A 570 17.65 -35.36 -90.49
N ILE A 571 17.50 -34.03 -90.46
CA ILE A 571 18.01 -33.13 -91.50
C ILE A 571 19.53 -33.28 -91.58
N ARG A 572 20.23 -33.31 -90.45
CA ARG A 572 21.68 -33.55 -90.41
C ARG A 572 22.05 -34.90 -91.02
N ARG A 573 21.34 -35.98 -90.67
CA ARG A 573 21.55 -37.31 -91.27
C ARG A 573 21.29 -37.34 -92.78
N LEU A 574 20.21 -36.70 -93.25
CA LEU A 574 19.88 -36.64 -94.68
C LEU A 574 20.91 -35.81 -95.46
N LEU A 575 21.41 -34.73 -94.87
CA LEU A 575 22.51 -33.94 -95.44
C LEU A 575 23.84 -34.70 -95.45
N GLU A 576 24.15 -35.48 -94.42
CA GLU A 576 25.34 -36.35 -94.38
C GLU A 576 25.27 -37.47 -95.44
N ASP A 577 24.08 -38.05 -95.67
CA ASP A 577 23.86 -39.12 -96.65
C ASP A 577 23.90 -38.62 -98.11
N GLU A 578 23.30 -37.47 -98.42
CA GLU A 578 23.27 -36.89 -99.78
C GLU A 578 24.65 -36.35 -100.21
N VAL A 579 25.44 -35.83 -99.28
CA VAL A 579 26.73 -35.18 -99.57
C VAL A 579 27.92 -36.15 -99.39
N ASN A 580 27.69 -37.34 -98.83
CA ASN A 580 28.69 -38.38 -98.54
C ASN A 580 29.98 -37.81 -97.88
N MET A 581 29.78 -36.84 -96.98
CA MET A 581 30.82 -36.24 -96.15
C MET A 581 30.32 -36.22 -94.70
N ASP A 582 31.18 -36.69 -93.79
CA ASP A 582 30.95 -36.57 -92.35
C ASP A 582 31.04 -35.09 -91.95
N LEU A 583 29.88 -34.48 -91.69
CA LEU A 583 29.78 -33.08 -91.28
C LEU A 583 30.30 -32.85 -89.84
N GLY A 584 30.68 -33.90 -89.11
CA GLY A 584 31.47 -33.80 -87.88
C GLY A 584 32.95 -33.49 -88.09
N ALA A 585 33.49 -33.67 -89.31
CA ALA A 585 34.93 -33.58 -89.58
C ALA A 585 35.38 -32.29 -90.29
N THR A 586 34.47 -31.35 -90.58
CA THR A 586 34.76 -30.09 -91.32
C THR A 586 34.82 -28.83 -90.45
N GLY A 587 34.86 -28.95 -89.12
CA GLY A 587 35.20 -27.82 -88.23
C GLY A 587 34.35 -26.56 -88.42
N VAL A 588 33.12 -26.72 -88.92
CA VAL A 588 32.10 -25.66 -88.94
C VAL A 588 31.31 -25.83 -87.66
N ASP A 589 31.92 -25.38 -86.56
CA ASP A 589 31.27 -25.30 -85.27
C ASP A 589 30.08 -24.32 -85.34
N GLU A 590 28.96 -24.81 -84.84
CA GLU A 590 28.20 -24.15 -83.77
C GLU A 590 28.23 -22.61 -83.81
N ASN A 591 27.61 -22.03 -84.84
CA ASN A 591 27.24 -20.63 -84.79
C ASN A 591 25.91 -20.36 -85.49
N ALA A 592 24.87 -21.04 -85.02
CA ALA A 592 23.50 -20.68 -85.31
C ALA A 592 22.59 -21.14 -84.16
N GLY A 593 22.47 -20.28 -83.14
CA GLY A 593 21.29 -20.25 -82.28
C GLY A 593 21.51 -20.64 -80.82
N SER A 594 22.23 -19.82 -80.06
CA SER A 594 21.98 -19.65 -78.61
C SER A 594 22.64 -18.38 -78.06
N GLU A 595 22.13 -17.21 -78.44
CA GLU A 595 22.26 -16.00 -77.62
C GLU A 595 20.91 -15.76 -76.93
N LEU A 596 20.76 -16.33 -75.75
CA LEU A 596 19.85 -15.85 -74.71
C LEU A 596 20.70 -15.60 -73.48
N GLU A 597 20.73 -14.33 -73.08
CA GLU A 597 21.48 -13.77 -71.96
C GLU A 597 21.21 -14.52 -70.66
N ASP A 598 22.25 -15.12 -70.09
CA ASP A 598 22.26 -15.55 -68.69
C ASP A 598 23.02 -14.48 -67.88
N ARG A 599 22.30 -13.76 -67.03
CA ARG A 599 22.90 -12.81 -66.09
C ARG A 599 23.42 -13.59 -64.86
N PRO A 600 24.66 -13.31 -64.40
CA PRO A 600 25.26 -14.02 -63.28
C PRO A 600 24.62 -13.64 -61.94
N VAL A 601 24.20 -14.65 -61.18
CA VAL A 601 23.90 -14.51 -59.75
C VAL A 601 25.24 -14.54 -58.99
N ASP A 602 25.51 -13.44 -58.31
CA ASP A 602 26.69 -13.24 -57.47
C ASP A 602 26.57 -14.04 -56.17
N GLU A 603 27.63 -14.80 -55.86
CA GLU A 603 27.83 -15.55 -54.64
C GLU A 603 28.75 -14.74 -53.72
N SER A 604 28.19 -13.98 -52.79
CA SER A 604 28.93 -13.39 -51.67
C SER A 604 28.08 -13.24 -50.40
N ASP A 605 28.05 -14.27 -49.55
CA ASP A 605 28.71 -14.22 -48.24
C ASP A 605 28.54 -15.54 -47.44
N ARG A 606 29.65 -16.28 -47.42
CA ARG A 606 30.33 -16.81 -46.22
C ARG A 606 29.50 -17.32 -45.02
N ARG A 607 29.65 -18.63 -44.80
CA ARG A 607 30.35 -19.24 -43.64
C ARG A 607 30.28 -18.49 -42.29
N ALA A 608 29.52 -19.07 -41.37
CA ALA A 608 29.92 -19.43 -40.00
C ALA A 608 28.92 -20.51 -39.55
N GLY A 609 29.21 -21.64 -38.90
CA GLY A 609 30.40 -22.29 -38.34
C GLY A 609 29.91 -23.69 -37.90
N ARG A 610 30.57 -24.76 -38.30
CA ARG A 610 31.26 -25.69 -37.39
C ARG A 610 30.43 -26.18 -36.18
N ARG A 611 29.86 -27.39 -36.32
CA ARG A 611 30.06 -28.57 -35.46
C ARG A 611 30.74 -28.34 -34.09
N ASP A 612 30.07 -28.69 -32.98
CA ASP A 612 30.23 -29.99 -32.30
C ASP A 612 29.53 -30.00 -30.91
N THR A 613 29.14 -31.22 -30.48
CA THR A 613 28.87 -31.73 -29.11
C THR A 613 27.62 -31.19 -28.38
N GLU A 614 26.58 -31.99 -28.06
CA GLU A 614 26.49 -33.24 -27.27
C GLU A 614 26.54 -32.99 -25.75
N GLU A 615 25.46 -33.45 -25.09
CA GLU A 615 25.26 -33.85 -23.68
C GLU A 615 25.03 -32.86 -22.52
N ASP A 616 23.95 -33.23 -21.79
CA ASP A 616 23.69 -33.21 -20.35
C ASP A 616 23.06 -32.01 -19.61
N ASP A 617 21.80 -32.25 -19.20
CA ASP A 617 21.19 -32.19 -17.86
C ASP A 617 21.67 -31.10 -16.86
N VAL A 618 20.73 -30.22 -16.47
CA VAL A 618 20.07 -30.12 -15.13
C VAL A 618 18.80 -29.26 -15.26
#